data_AF-A0A0M4LUW5-F1
#
_entry.id   AF-A0A0M4LUW5-F1
#
_cell.length_a   1.000
_cell.length_b   1.000
_cell.length_c   1.000
_cell.angle_alpha   90.00
_cell.angle_beta   90.00
_cell.angle_gamma   90.00
#
_symmetry.space_group_name_H-M   'P 1'
#
loop_
_entity.id
_entity.type
_entity.pdbx_description
1 polymer ?
#
loop_
_entity_poly.entity_id
_entity_poly.type
_entity_poly.pdbx_seq_one_letter_code
_entity_poly.pdbx_strand_id
1 'polypeptide(L)'
;MDVSLANPHMGAQVREVLRNVLAWCPFDKLLYASDGNGISELHYLAAVLFRRYIARIAIDWVSDGAWNANQAKRVIDAIAHANAERLYGLA
;
A
#
# COMPACT_ATOMS: atom_id res chain seq x y z
N MET A 1 -2.11 1.35 11.16
CA MET A 1 -0.72 1.73 10.85
C MET A 1 -0.76 2.69 9.70
N ASP A 2 0.00 3.77 9.80
CA ASP A 2 0.06 4.81 8.77
C ASP A 2 1.53 5.04 8.38
N VAL A 3 1.79 4.99 7.08
CA VAL A 3 3.08 5.30 6.45
C VAL A 3 2.91 6.21 5.23
N SER A 4 1.73 6.84 5.10
CA SER A 4 1.34 7.61 3.94
C SER A 4 2.21 8.85 3.74
N LEU A 5 2.63 9.53 4.81
CA LEU A 5 3.57 10.66 4.75
C LEU A 5 4.85 10.34 3.98
N ALA A 6 5.39 9.13 4.18
CA ALA A 6 6.63 8.74 3.52
C ALA A 6 6.44 8.56 2.00
N ASN A 7 5.23 8.27 1.53
CA ASN A 7 4.98 7.80 0.19
C ASN A 7 5.37 8.83 -0.91
N PRO A 8 4.83 10.06 -0.96
CA PRO A 8 5.21 11.02 -2.00
C PRO A 8 6.65 11.55 -1.88
N HIS A 9 7.28 11.45 -0.69
CA HIS A 9 8.60 12.02 -0.42
C HIS A 9 9.76 11.02 -0.59
N MET A 10 9.49 9.72 -0.57
CA MET A 10 10.52 8.67 -0.68
C MET A 10 10.74 8.17 -2.11
N GLY A 11 9.98 8.64 -3.11
CA GLY A 11 10.19 8.28 -4.51
C GLY A 11 10.31 6.77 -4.74
N ALA A 12 11.50 6.29 -5.13
CA ALA A 12 11.72 4.86 -5.38
C ALA A 12 11.81 4.00 -4.11
N GLN A 13 12.19 4.60 -2.98
CA GLN A 13 12.35 3.94 -1.69
C GLN A 13 11.00 3.55 -1.06
N VAL A 14 9.88 4.03 -1.59
CA VAL A 14 8.52 3.57 -1.21
C VAL A 14 8.40 2.05 -1.26
N ARG A 15 9.06 1.39 -2.22
CA ARG A 15 9.07 -0.09 -2.28
C ARG A 15 9.56 -0.71 -0.99
N GLU A 16 10.66 -0.20 -0.43
CA GLU A 16 11.26 -0.77 0.78
C GLU A 16 10.44 -0.41 2.02
N VAL A 17 9.88 0.79 2.08
CA VAL A 17 8.94 1.17 3.15
C VAL A 17 7.76 0.20 3.19
N LEU A 18 7.09 -0.02 2.05
CA LEU A 18 5.95 -0.93 1.96
C LEU A 18 6.36 -2.38 2.27
N ARG A 19 7.48 -2.85 1.70
CA ARG A 19 7.99 -4.21 1.93
C ARG A 19 8.28 -4.46 3.41
N ASN A 20 8.94 -3.53 4.08
CA ASN A 20 9.25 -3.65 5.50
C ASN A 20 8.00 -3.63 6.37
N VAL A 21 7.04 -2.74 6.08
CA VAL A 21 5.78 -2.68 6.83
C VAL A 21 4.98 -3.97 6.66
N LEU A 22 4.90 -4.50 5.43
CA LEU A 22 4.20 -5.77 5.16
C LEU A 22 4.84 -6.98 5.86
N ALA A 23 6.11 -6.90 6.26
CA ALA A 23 6.79 -7.99 6.94
C ALA A 23 6.33 -8.18 8.40
N TRP A 24 5.75 -7.15 9.03
CA TRP A 24 5.36 -7.22 10.45
C TRP A 24 3.97 -6.66 10.76
N CYS A 25 3.45 -5.73 9.95
CA CYS A 25 2.14 -5.14 10.19
C CYS A 25 1.04 -6.12 9.78
N PRO A 26 0.07 -6.43 10.68
CA PRO A 26 -1.14 -7.14 10.28
C PRO A 26 -1.82 -6.43 9.11
N PHE A 27 -2.18 -7.19 8.06
CA PHE A 27 -2.68 -6.60 6.81
C PHE A 27 -4.00 -5.83 7.00
N ASP A 28 -4.84 -6.26 7.93
CA ASP A 28 -6.12 -5.63 8.28
C ASP A 28 -5.97 -4.32 9.08
N LYS A 29 -4.73 -4.00 9.49
CA LYS A 29 -4.37 -2.78 10.22
C LYS A 29 -3.59 -1.78 9.36
N LEU A 30 -3.29 -2.13 8.10
CA LEU A 30 -2.59 -1.25 7.17
C LEU A 30 -3.57 -0.60 6.19
N LEU A 31 -3.48 0.71 6.04
CA LEU A 31 -4.34 1.49 5.16
C LEU A 31 -3.48 2.28 4.17
N TYR A 32 -3.98 2.46 2.96
CA TYR A 32 -3.47 3.46 2.05
C TYR A 32 -4.06 4.84 2.37
N ALA A 33 -3.20 5.85 2.38
CA ALA A 33 -3.57 7.25 2.24
C ALA A 33 -2.51 7.96 1.38
N SER A 34 -2.86 9.09 0.78
CA SER A 34 -1.92 9.83 -0.06
C SER A 34 -0.96 10.72 0.72
N ASP A 35 -1.42 11.22 1.87
CA ASP A 35 -0.81 12.32 2.63
C ASP A 35 -0.34 13.52 1.79
N GLY A 36 -1.03 13.76 0.66
CA GLY A 36 -0.83 14.96 -0.14
C GLY A 36 -1.37 16.17 0.60
N ASN A 37 -0.60 17.25 0.61
CA ASN A 37 -1.02 18.55 1.13
C ASN A 37 -0.38 19.67 0.28
N GLY A 38 -1.06 20.79 0.13
CA GLY A 38 -0.58 21.97 -0.61
C GLY A 38 -0.83 21.90 -2.11
N ILE A 39 -0.28 20.89 -2.81
CA ILE A 39 -0.45 20.75 -4.27
C ILE A 39 -1.08 19.41 -4.65
N SER A 40 -1.91 19.42 -5.69
CA SER A 40 -2.69 18.27 -6.17
C SER A 40 -1.82 17.10 -6.63
N GLU A 41 -0.64 17.41 -7.14
CA GLU A 41 0.32 16.49 -7.72
C GLU A 41 0.87 15.51 -6.68
N LEU A 42 0.89 15.89 -5.40
CA LEU A 42 1.32 14.99 -4.33
C LEU A 42 0.31 13.86 -4.13
N HIS A 43 -1.00 14.14 -4.21
CA HIS A 43 -2.03 13.09 -4.15
C HIS A 43 -1.87 12.11 -5.32
N TYR A 44 -1.70 12.65 -6.52
CA TYR A 44 -1.52 11.85 -7.72
C TYR A 44 -0.25 10.99 -7.65
N LEU A 45 0.89 11.60 -7.29
CA LEU A 45 2.17 10.93 -7.18
C LEU A 45 2.12 9.82 -6.13
N ALA A 46 1.57 10.08 -4.95
CA ALA A 46 1.40 9.09 -3.89
C ALA A 46 0.58 7.88 -4.39
N ALA A 47 -0.52 8.11 -5.11
CA ALA A 47 -1.34 7.03 -5.64
C ALA A 47 -0.62 6.20 -6.71
N VAL A 48 0.17 6.86 -7.57
CA VAL A 48 1.00 6.17 -8.59
C VAL A 48 2.08 5.31 -7.94
N LEU A 49 2.83 5.87 -6.97
CA LEU A 49 3.91 5.15 -6.30
C LEU A 49 3.38 3.96 -5.50
N PHE A 50 2.29 4.14 -4.75
CA PHE A 50 1.66 3.04 -4.02
C PHE A 50 1.28 1.88 -4.94
N ARG A 51 0.47 2.15 -5.99
CA ARG A 51 0.01 1.10 -6.91
C ARG A 51 1.18 0.39 -7.61
N ARG A 52 2.19 1.14 -8.04
CA ARG A 52 3.37 0.58 -8.71
C ARG A 52 4.14 -0.36 -7.79
N TYR A 53 4.44 0.08 -6.57
CA TYR A 53 5.35 -0.67 -5.70
C TYR A 53 4.65 -1.80 -4.95
N ILE A 54 3.37 -1.63 -4.55
CA ILE A 54 2.61 -2.73 -3.93
C ILE A 54 2.43 -3.89 -4.92
N ALA A 55 2.15 -3.59 -6.19
CA ALA A 55 2.03 -4.60 -7.24
C ALA A 55 3.36 -5.31 -7.49
N ARG A 56 4.48 -4.56 -7.52
CA ARG A 56 5.81 -5.15 -7.74
C ARG A 56 6.22 -6.08 -6.60
N ILE A 57 6.00 -5.68 -5.34
CA ILE A 57 6.24 -6.54 -4.17
C ILE A 57 5.39 -7.80 -4.25
N ALA A 58 4.11 -7.68 -4.58
CA ALA A 58 3.22 -8.83 -4.70
C ALA A 58 3.65 -9.78 -5.84
N ILE A 59 4.07 -9.24 -6.98
CA ILE A 59 4.60 -10.04 -8.10
C ILE A 59 5.85 -10.81 -7.67
N ASP A 60 6.79 -10.16 -6.98
CA ASP A 60 8.00 -10.82 -6.48
C ASP A 60 7.62 -11.98 -5.53
N TRP A 61 6.79 -11.70 -4.51
CA TRP A 61 6.41 -12.70 -3.51
C TRP A 61 5.57 -13.84 -4.06
N VAL A 62 4.77 -13.58 -5.10
CA VAL A 62 4.07 -14.66 -5.82
C VAL A 62 5.06 -15.49 -6.64
N SER A 63 6.03 -14.86 -7.29
CA SER A 63 7.05 -15.57 -8.08
C SER A 63 7.96 -16.43 -7.21
N ASP A 64 8.25 -15.97 -6.00
CA ASP A 64 9.04 -16.69 -4.99
C ASP A 64 8.22 -17.77 -4.24
N GLY A 65 6.91 -17.88 -4.52
CA GLY A 65 6.02 -18.84 -3.87
C GLY A 65 5.64 -18.49 -2.43
N ALA A 66 6.02 -17.31 -1.92
CA ALA A 66 5.63 -16.84 -0.60
C ALA A 66 4.12 -16.57 -0.51
N TRP A 67 3.52 -16.07 -1.59
CA TRP A 67 2.08 -15.89 -1.76
C TRP A 67 1.57 -16.62 -3.01
N ASN A 68 0.29 -16.96 -3.04
CA ASN A 68 -0.42 -17.20 -4.29
C ASN A 68 -1.13 -15.91 -4.78
N ALA A 69 -1.53 -15.88 -6.06
CA ALA A 69 -2.15 -14.72 -6.68
C ALA A 69 -3.44 -14.25 -5.96
N ASN A 70 -4.23 -15.17 -5.41
CA ASN A 70 -5.45 -14.84 -4.68
C ASN A 70 -5.17 -14.22 -3.31
N GLN A 71 -4.09 -14.61 -2.64
CA GLN A 71 -3.62 -13.97 -1.41
C GLN A 71 -3.13 -12.55 -1.72
N ALA A 72 -2.30 -12.39 -2.75
CA ALA A 72 -1.81 -11.09 -3.19
C ALA A 72 -2.96 -10.11 -3.48
N LYS A 73 -3.95 -10.54 -4.28
CA LYS A 73 -5.13 -9.71 -4.60
C LYS A 73 -5.90 -9.32 -3.34
N ARG A 74 -6.20 -10.27 -2.45
CA ARG A 74 -6.94 -9.99 -1.20
C ARG A 74 -6.22 -8.99 -0.30
N VAL A 75 -4.90 -9.12 -0.14
CA VAL A 75 -4.11 -8.21 0.69
C VAL A 75 -4.07 -6.82 0.07
N ILE A 76 -3.86 -6.71 -1.24
CA ILE A 76 -3.87 -5.42 -1.94
C ILE A 76 -5.23 -4.74 -1.85
N ASP A 77 -6.33 -5.45 -2.12
CA ASP A 77 -7.69 -4.91 -2.05
C ASP A 77 -8.00 -4.42 -0.61
N ALA A 78 -7.60 -5.20 0.39
CA ALA A 78 -7.75 -4.82 1.80
C ALA A 78 -7.06 -3.49 2.12
N ILE A 79 -5.78 -3.35 1.76
CA ILE A 79 -4.99 -2.15 2.05
C ILE A 79 -5.46 -0.95 1.22
N ALA A 80 -5.84 -1.19 -0.04
CA ALA A 80 -6.20 -0.14 -0.98
C ALA A 80 -7.54 0.53 -0.66
N HIS A 81 -8.53 -0.22 -0.13
CA HIS A 81 -9.83 0.37 0.21
C HIS A 81 -10.56 -0.36 1.36
N ALA A 82 -10.63 -1.69 1.37
CA ALA A 82 -11.60 -2.40 2.22
C ALA A 82 -11.34 -2.21 3.73
N ASN A 83 -10.09 -2.05 4.14
CA ASN A 83 -9.74 -1.73 5.53
C ASN A 83 -10.25 -0.35 5.94
N ALA A 84 -10.14 0.64 5.05
CA ALA A 84 -10.63 1.99 5.31
C ALA A 84 -12.16 2.02 5.37
N GLU A 85 -12.83 1.36 4.43
CA GLU A 85 -14.29 1.26 4.41
C GLU A 85 -14.84 0.63 5.71
N ARG A 86 -14.24 -0.47 6.15
CA ARG A 86 -14.61 -1.13 7.40
C ARG A 86 -14.31 -0.29 8.63
N LEU A 87 -13.14 0.36 8.69
CA LEU A 87 -12.72 1.14 9.85
C LEU A 87 -13.55 2.42 10.02
N TYR A 88 -13.86 3.09 8.92
CA TYR A 88 -14.56 4.36 8.91
C TYR A 88 -16.08 4.24 8.72
N GLY A 89 -16.61 3.04 8.51
CA GLY A 89 -18.05 2.80 8.33
C GLY A 89 -18.60 3.39 7.03
N LEU A 90 -17.88 3.20 5.92
CA LEU A 90 -18.23 3.75 4.59
C LEU A 90 -19.05 2.78 3.73
N ALA A 91 -19.50 1.66 4.31
CA ALA A 91 -20.27 0.61 3.66
C ALA A 91 -21.76 0.66 4.07
#